data_AF-A0A6L7CJ87-F1
#
_entry.id   AF-A0A6L7CJ87-F1
#
_cell.length_a   1.000
_cell.length_b   1.000
_cell.length_c   1.000
_cell.angle_alpha   90.00
_cell.angle_beta   90.00
_cell.angle_gamma   90.00
#
_symmetry.space_group_name_H-M   'P 1'
#
loop_
_entity.id
_entity.type
_entity.pdbx_description
1 polymer ?
#
loop_
_entity_poly.entity_id
_entity_poly.type
_entity_poly.pdbx_seq_one_letter_code
_entity_poly.pdbx_strand_id
1 'polypeptide(L)'
;YQIIPYAGGTHPVAKGAQFAPDEWIYHRLSFMDKQLWVTRYHPGERFPEGKYPNRSTHDTGLGQYSKDNESLDNTDAVIWMTTGTTHVARAEEWPIMPTEWVHTLLKPWNFFDETPTLGALKKDK
;
A
#
# COMPACT_ATOMS: atom_id res chain seq x y z
N TYR A 1 -7.51 -2.36 -13.59
CA TYR A 1 -6.55 -3.30 -12.99
C TYR A 1 -7.06 -3.76 -11.64
N GLN A 2 -6.87 -5.03 -11.28
CA GLN A 2 -7.09 -5.54 -9.92
C GLN A 2 -5.91 -5.15 -9.03
N ILE A 3 -6.21 -4.57 -7.87
CA ILE A 3 -5.22 -4.14 -6.87
C ILE A 3 -5.21 -5.18 -5.75
N ILE A 4 -4.03 -5.70 -5.40
CA ILE A 4 -3.86 -6.69 -4.33
C ILE A 4 -2.79 -6.15 -3.37
N PRO A 5 -3.20 -5.42 -2.31
CA PRO A 5 -2.25 -4.83 -1.36
C PRO A 5 -1.56 -5.86 -0.48
N TYR A 6 -2.04 -7.11 -0.44
CA TYR A 6 -1.38 -8.22 0.24
C TYR A 6 -1.51 -9.51 -0.58
N ALA A 7 -0.40 -9.98 -1.13
CA ALA A 7 -0.30 -11.20 -1.93
C ALA A 7 0.54 -12.29 -1.24
N GLY A 8 0.68 -12.20 0.09
CA GLY A 8 1.45 -13.12 0.92
C GLY A 8 2.75 -12.51 1.46
N GLY A 9 3.38 -13.24 2.36
CA GLY A 9 4.68 -12.91 2.93
C GLY A 9 5.25 -14.11 3.70
N THR A 10 6.55 -14.05 4.00
CA THR A 10 7.27 -15.12 4.71
C THR A 10 7.33 -14.89 6.22
N HIS A 11 7.00 -13.67 6.67
CA HIS A 11 6.78 -13.31 8.08
C HIS A 11 5.29 -13.16 8.42
N PRO A 12 4.92 -13.15 9.72
CA PRO A 12 3.55 -12.85 10.14
C PRO A 12 3.08 -11.50 9.59
N VAL A 13 1.88 -11.47 9.02
CA VAL A 13 1.32 -10.25 8.40
C VAL A 13 0.93 -9.22 9.46
N ALA A 14 1.27 -7.95 9.23
CA ALA A 14 0.68 -6.84 9.97
C ALA A 14 -0.74 -6.57 9.45
N LYS A 15 -1.76 -6.79 10.30
CA LYS A 15 -3.17 -6.50 9.98
C LYS A 15 -3.52 -5.00 10.05
N GLY A 16 -2.59 -4.21 10.57
CA GLY A 16 -2.72 -2.81 10.97
C GLY A 16 -1.55 -2.49 11.90
N ALA A 17 -1.58 -1.32 12.52
CA ALA A 17 -0.53 -0.91 13.44
C ALA A 17 -0.72 -1.61 14.81
N GLN A 18 0.33 -2.18 15.39
CA GLN A 18 0.29 -2.79 16.74
C GLN A 18 0.48 -1.73 17.84
N PHE A 19 -0.33 -0.68 17.80
CA PHE A 19 -0.35 0.41 18.78
C PHE A 19 -1.77 0.62 19.29
N ALA A 20 -1.92 1.02 20.55
CA ALA A 20 -3.22 1.46 21.04
C ALA A 20 -3.65 2.75 20.29
N PRO A 21 -4.96 2.99 20.10
CA PRO A 21 -5.43 4.12 19.30
C PRO A 21 -5.08 5.51 19.87
N ASP A 22 -4.72 5.59 21.16
CA ASP A 22 -4.34 6.81 21.88
C ASP A 22 -2.83 7.10 21.85
N GLU A 23 -2.04 6.24 21.20
CA GLU A 23 -0.60 6.45 21.03
C GLU A 23 -0.31 7.55 20.00
N TRP A 24 0.68 8.41 20.30
CA TRP A 24 1.06 9.51 19.43
C TRP A 24 1.45 9.07 18.01
N ILE A 25 2.10 7.92 17.87
CA ILE A 25 2.49 7.39 16.56
C ILE A 25 1.28 6.98 15.74
N TYR A 26 0.23 6.43 16.38
CA TYR A 26 -1.02 6.06 15.74
C TYR A 26 -1.75 7.32 15.22
N HIS A 27 -1.78 8.40 16.01
CA HIS A 27 -2.39 9.68 15.62
C HIS A 27 -1.65 10.43 14.51
N ARG A 28 -0.34 10.28 14.40
CA ARG A 28 0.48 11.03 13.44
C ARG A 28 0.58 10.34 12.08
N LEU A 29 0.34 9.03 12.01
CA LEU A 29 0.67 8.19 10.84
C LEU A 29 -0.49 7.24 10.49
N SER A 30 -1.59 7.78 9.97
CA SER A 30 -2.81 7.01 9.69
C SER A 30 -2.57 5.88 8.68
N PHE A 31 -1.60 6.04 7.77
CA PHE A 31 -1.32 5.08 6.70
C PHE A 31 -1.04 3.66 7.21
N MET A 32 -0.54 3.52 8.45
CA MET A 32 -0.16 2.23 9.02
C MET A 32 -1.34 1.27 9.22
N ASP A 33 -2.56 1.80 9.36
CA ASP A 33 -3.72 1.01 9.82
C ASP A 33 -4.71 0.62 8.72
N LYS A 34 -4.44 0.99 7.46
CA LYS A 34 -5.23 0.56 6.29
C LYS A 34 -4.31 0.12 5.16
N GLN A 35 -4.62 -1.03 4.56
CA GLN A 35 -3.79 -1.62 3.51
C GLN A 35 -4.02 -0.99 2.13
N LEU A 36 -5.14 -0.32 1.91
CA LEU A 36 -5.50 0.32 0.65
C LEU A 36 -6.05 1.72 0.90
N TRP A 37 -5.49 2.69 0.19
CA TRP A 37 -6.00 4.05 0.08
C TRP A 37 -6.15 4.41 -1.39
N VAL A 38 -7.15 5.24 -1.70
CA VAL A 38 -7.30 5.85 -3.01
C VAL A 38 -7.61 7.32 -2.79
N THR A 39 -6.84 8.20 -3.42
CA THR A 39 -7.01 9.65 -3.34
C THR A 39 -7.13 10.24 -4.74
N ARG A 40 -7.68 11.45 -4.84
CA ARG A 40 -7.64 12.20 -6.09
C ARG A 40 -6.18 12.59 -6.38
N TYR A 41 -5.80 12.65 -7.66
CA TYR A 41 -4.45 13.05 -8.02
C TYR A 41 -4.17 14.53 -7.68
N HIS A 42 -3.14 14.74 -6.85
CA HIS A 42 -2.54 16.04 -6.59
C HIS A 42 -1.01 15.94 -6.67
N PRO A 43 -0.31 16.81 -7.43
CA PRO A 43 1.14 16.69 -7.65
C PRO A 43 1.98 16.86 -6.38
N GLY A 44 1.45 17.56 -5.37
CA GLY A 44 2.10 17.81 -4.08
C GLY A 44 1.91 16.70 -3.04
N GLU A 45 0.97 15.77 -3.26
CA GLU A 45 0.65 14.68 -2.34
C GLU A 45 1.43 13.44 -2.71
N ARG A 46 2.55 13.21 -2.02
CA ARG A 46 3.56 12.22 -2.44
C ARG A 46 3.98 11.23 -1.36
N PHE A 47 3.78 11.58 -0.10
CA PHE A 47 4.35 10.87 1.05
C PHE A 47 3.21 10.44 1.99
N PRO A 48 3.03 9.13 2.27
CA PRO A 48 1.97 8.65 3.15
C PRO A 48 2.09 9.16 4.59
N GLU A 49 3.30 9.50 5.03
CA GLU A 49 3.63 10.08 6.34
C GLU A 49 3.65 11.62 6.36
N GLY A 50 3.45 12.26 5.20
CA GLY A 50 3.55 13.70 5.02
C GLY A 50 4.97 14.18 4.67
N LYS A 51 5.10 15.44 4.26
CA LYS A 51 6.33 15.98 3.67
C LYS A 51 7.49 16.15 4.67
N TYR A 52 7.19 16.42 5.94
CA TYR A 52 8.19 16.67 6.99
C TYR A 52 7.82 15.90 8.27
N PRO A 53 7.98 14.56 8.28
CA PRO A 53 7.46 13.71 9.35
C PRO A 53 8.28 13.79 10.66
N ASN A 54 9.52 14.29 10.59
CA ASN A 54 10.38 14.40 11.77
C ASN A 54 9.74 15.30 12.82
N ARG A 55 9.38 14.71 13.97
CA ARG A 55 8.67 15.39 15.08
C ARG A 55 7.35 16.08 14.69
N SER A 56 6.65 15.58 13.67
CA SER A 56 5.30 16.06 13.35
C SER A 56 4.36 15.98 14.55
N THR A 57 3.37 16.85 14.66
CA THR A 57 2.41 16.85 15.78
C THR A 57 1.02 16.35 15.38
N HIS A 58 0.77 16.20 14.08
CA HIS A 58 -0.45 15.67 13.49
C HIS A 58 -0.12 15.04 12.13
N ASP A 59 -1.07 14.27 11.59
CA ASP A 59 -0.96 13.69 10.24
C ASP A 59 -1.01 14.80 9.17
N THR A 60 -0.06 14.76 8.23
CA THR A 60 0.02 15.63 7.04
C THR A 60 0.22 14.81 5.76
N GLY A 61 0.01 13.49 5.85
CA GLY A 61 0.12 12.51 4.79
C GLY A 61 -1.25 11.98 4.40
N LEU A 62 -1.41 10.66 4.31
CA LEU A 62 -2.65 10.03 3.84
C LEU A 62 -3.88 10.35 4.69
N GLY A 63 -3.71 10.57 6.00
CA GLY A 63 -4.79 11.03 6.85
C GLY A 63 -5.28 12.43 6.46
N GLN A 64 -4.40 13.29 5.95
CA GLN A 64 -4.76 14.62 5.42
C GLN A 64 -5.30 14.54 3.99
N TYR A 65 -4.64 13.81 3.08
CA TYR A 65 -5.02 13.74 1.66
C TYR A 65 -6.42 13.16 1.44
N SER A 66 -6.85 12.25 2.32
CA SER A 66 -8.19 11.64 2.26
C SER A 66 -9.24 12.34 3.13
N LYS A 67 -8.84 13.38 3.89
CA LYS A 67 -9.69 14.02 4.90
C LYS A 67 -10.93 14.68 4.32
N ASP A 68 -10.78 15.30 3.15
CA ASP A 68 -11.85 16.04 2.48
C ASP A 68 -12.86 15.10 1.81
N ASN A 69 -12.59 13.79 1.80
CA ASN A 69 -13.46 12.74 1.25
C ASN A 69 -13.95 13.08 -0.17
N GLU A 70 -13.01 13.50 -1.02
CA GLU A 70 -13.30 13.89 -2.39
C GLU A 70 -13.90 12.74 -3.20
N SER A 71 -14.71 13.09 -4.20
CA SER A 71 -15.25 12.09 -5.13
C SER A 71 -14.12 11.44 -5.92
N LEU A 72 -14.15 10.10 -5.97
CA LEU A 72 -13.28 9.27 -6.80
C LEU A 72 -13.99 8.75 -8.06
N ASP A 73 -15.23 9.19 -8.31
CA ASP A 73 -15.98 8.78 -9.49
C ASP A 73 -15.39 9.40 -10.77
N ASN A 74 -15.01 8.54 -11.71
CA ASN A 74 -14.49 8.91 -13.04
C ASN A 74 -13.46 10.07 -13.04
N THR A 75 -12.46 9.99 -12.16
CA THR A 75 -11.40 11.01 -12.01
C THR A 75 -10.01 10.37 -12.04
N ASP A 76 -8.98 11.20 -12.16
CA ASP A 76 -7.59 10.79 -11.96
C ASP A 76 -7.36 10.42 -10.49
N ALA A 77 -6.94 9.17 -10.27
CA ALA A 77 -6.86 8.56 -8.96
C ALA A 77 -5.44 8.03 -8.69
N VAL A 78 -4.98 8.21 -7.44
CA VAL A 78 -3.72 7.67 -6.94
C VAL A 78 -4.05 6.55 -5.95
N ILE A 79 -3.50 5.37 -6.20
CA ILE A 79 -3.63 4.20 -5.33
C ILE A 79 -2.40 4.09 -4.45
N TRP A 80 -2.63 3.85 -3.15
CA TRP A 80 -1.59 3.62 -2.16
C TRP A 80 -1.79 2.26 -1.52
N MET A 81 -0.75 1.42 -1.54
CA MET A 81 -0.76 0.10 -0.91
C MET A 81 0.16 0.11 0.31
N THR A 82 -0.39 -0.27 1.46
CA THR A 82 0.38 -0.52 2.69
C THR A 82 0.38 -2.02 2.95
N THR A 83 1.57 -2.60 3.01
CA THR A 83 1.80 -3.99 3.39
C THR A 83 2.95 -4.03 4.38
N GLY A 84 2.91 -4.95 5.34
CA GLY A 84 3.90 -4.99 6.41
C GLY A 84 3.89 -6.30 7.18
N THR A 85 4.89 -6.47 8.02
CA THR A 85 5.11 -7.66 8.84
C THR A 85 5.02 -7.30 10.33
N THR A 86 4.61 -8.27 11.15
CA THR A 86 4.81 -8.24 12.61
C THR A 86 5.97 -9.18 12.92
N HIS A 87 7.15 -8.61 13.13
CA HIS A 87 8.39 -9.37 13.29
C HIS A 87 8.60 -9.80 14.75
N VAL A 88 8.20 -11.03 15.07
CA VAL A 88 8.63 -11.71 16.31
C VAL A 88 9.93 -12.45 16.00
N ALA A 89 11.03 -12.01 16.62
CA ALA A 89 12.36 -12.53 16.33
C ALA A 89 12.56 -14.00 16.75
N ARG A 90 13.53 -14.67 16.13
CA ARG A 90 13.93 -16.06 16.43
C ARG A 90 15.43 -16.28 16.30
N ALA A 91 15.93 -17.41 16.83
CA ALA A 91 17.36 -17.70 16.91
C ALA A 91 18.06 -17.74 15.55
N GLU A 92 17.38 -18.24 14.50
CA GLU A 92 17.98 -18.35 13.17
C GLU A 92 18.16 -16.99 12.47
N GLU A 93 17.64 -15.90 13.04
CA GLU A 93 17.80 -14.53 12.52
C GLU A 93 19.02 -13.82 13.11
N TRP A 94 19.83 -14.51 13.92
CA TRP A 94 21.02 -13.99 14.57
C TRP A 94 22.27 -14.82 14.20
N PRO A 95 23.44 -14.21 13.92
CA PRO A 95 23.77 -12.78 14.00
C PRO A 95 23.35 -11.96 12.77
N ILE A 96 22.78 -12.63 11.77
CA ILE A 96 22.33 -12.02 10.54
C ILE A 96 20.98 -12.62 10.16
N MET A 97 20.01 -11.76 9.87
CA MET A 97 18.65 -12.17 9.51
C MET A 97 18.62 -12.61 8.05
N PRO A 98 18.15 -13.83 7.72
CA PRO A 98 17.84 -14.21 6.35
C PRO A 98 16.80 -13.28 5.72
N THR A 99 16.81 -13.13 4.41
CA THR A 99 15.83 -12.28 3.72
C THR A 99 14.41 -12.81 3.91
N GLU A 100 13.52 -11.92 4.37
CA GLU A 100 12.08 -12.16 4.50
C GLU A 100 11.36 -11.26 3.49
N TRP A 101 10.26 -11.74 2.93
CA TRP A 101 9.55 -11.11 1.81
C TRP A 101 8.10 -10.79 2.14
N VAL A 102 7.60 -9.74 1.51
CA VAL A 102 6.17 -9.43 1.36
C VAL A 102 5.87 -9.21 -0.11
N HIS A 103 4.65 -9.56 -0.53
CA HIS A 103 4.24 -9.49 -1.93
C HIS A 103 3.00 -8.61 -2.09
N THR A 104 2.97 -7.84 -3.18
CA THR A 104 1.79 -7.13 -3.68
C THR A 104 1.62 -7.47 -5.16
N LEU A 105 0.42 -7.32 -5.70
CA LEU A 105 0.16 -7.61 -7.12
C LEU A 105 -0.75 -6.56 -7.74
N LEU A 106 -0.46 -6.23 -9.00
CA LEU A 106 -1.34 -5.49 -9.90
C LEU A 106 -1.61 -6.38 -11.10
N LYS A 107 -2.87 -6.70 -11.36
CA LYS A 107 -3.25 -7.64 -12.42
C LYS A 107 -4.18 -6.97 -13.44
N PRO A 108 -3.98 -7.19 -14.75
CA PRO A 108 -4.99 -6.82 -15.73
C PRO A 108 -6.29 -7.58 -15.41
N TRP A 109 -7.41 -6.87 -15.39
CA TRP A 109 -8.72 -7.46 -15.10
C TRP A 109 -9.69 -6.94 -16.15
N ASN A 110 -10.05 -7.80 -17.12
CA ASN A 110 -10.77 -7.42 -18.34
C ASN A 110 -10.13 -6.20 -19.06
N PHE A 111 -8.81 -6.06 -18.95
CA PHE A 111 -8.05 -4.99 -19.60
C PHE A 111 -7.63 -5.37 -21.02
N PHE A 112 -7.45 -6.67 -21.26
CA PHE A 112 -7.17 -7.25 -22.57
C PHE A 112 -8.38 -8.06 -23.03
N ASP A 113 -8.53 -8.18 -24.34
CA ASP A 113 -9.65 -8.89 -24.97
C ASP A 113 -9.45 -10.41 -24.99
N GLU A 114 -8.22 -10.87 -24.83
CA GLU A 114 -7.83 -12.28 -24.82
C GLU A 114 -6.58 -12.53 -23.97
N THR A 115 -6.09 -13.77 -23.95
CA THR A 115 -4.86 -14.15 -23.25
C THR A 115 -3.68 -13.30 -23.74
N PRO A 116 -3.07 -12.43 -22.89
CA PRO A 116 -2.12 -11.41 -23.34
C PRO A 116 -0.81 -11.94 -23.94
N THR A 117 -0.53 -13.23 -23.74
CA THR A 117 0.69 -13.90 -24.18
C THR A 117 0.44 -14.94 -25.29
N LEU A 118 -0.69 -14.88 -25.99
CA LEU A 118 -0.95 -15.76 -27.16
C LEU A 118 0.03 -15.53 -28.31
N GLY A 119 0.58 -14.32 -28.42
CA GLY A 119 1.42 -13.90 -29.54
C GLY A 119 0.59 -13.30 -30.69
N ALA A 120 1.26 -12.86 -31.75
CA ALA A 120 0.58 -12.27 -32.90
C ALA A 120 -0.25 -13.31 -33.67
N LEU A 121 -1.44 -12.90 -34.12
CA LEU A 121 -2.25 -13.70 -35.04
C LEU A 121 -1.45 -13.99 -36.32
N LYS A 122 -1.42 -15.25 -36.73
CA LYS A 122 -0.63 -15.68 -37.91
C LYS A 122 -1.25 -15.23 -39.24
N LYS A 123 -2.56 -14.94 -39.27
CA LYS A 123 -3.31 -14.29 -40.36
C LYS A 123 -4.59 -13.70 -39.78
N ASP A 124 -4.95 -12.49 -40.20
CA ASP A 124 -6.29 -11.95 -39.99
C ASP A 124 -7.26 -12.77 -40.87
N LYS A 125 -8.32 -13.32 -40.27
CA LYS A 125 -9.39 -13.96 -41.03
C LYS A 125 -10.32 -12.92 -41.63
#